data_AF-A0AAE0CB50-F1
#
_entry.id   AF-A0AAE0CB50-F1
#
_cell.length_a   1.000
_cell.length_b   1.000
_cell.length_c   1.000
_cell.angle_alpha   90.00
_cell.angle_beta   90.00
_cell.angle_gamma   90.00
#
_symmetry.space_group_name_H-M   'P 1'
#
loop_
_entity.id
_entity.type
_entity.pdbx_description
1 polymer ?
#
loop_
_entity_poly.entity_id
_entity_poly.type
_entity_poly.pdbx_seq_one_letter_code
_entity_poly.pdbx_strand_id
1 'polypeptide(L)'
;MLFSVVQVVRGDLTLADSLQTWKTCENFGDLQFNLTNEVEYDTYFSDEATLRLHNIGNFTGGKIVSEYLKVTAASSPYVSKVTIAASDVGFLGYTDGSKCVFMVYEVVEYELTEYAEYANFTVAVMMKVNYDPELNKVTYVYVYYDEPFLEYFFGKLDTEATSDMICGTLETSCRSTWDSNGLADKDDCLARLGEMNLFTSGTKHEQYFDGYDRGCRMVHSVLAASNSDYCQALSFSEEEGYPMCQESADLPCCATISTGEAIFDEVEFAWFTEMKENYDMSVVDGYKEVTGISF
;
A
#
# COMPACT_ATOMS: atom_id res chain seq x y z
N MET A 1 -14.14 18.86 6.98
CA MET A 1 -13.38 18.25 8.08
C MET A 1 -12.52 19.36 8.68
N LEU A 2 -12.67 19.66 9.97
CA LEU A 2 -11.78 20.59 10.68
C LEU A 2 -10.65 19.75 11.24
N PHE A 3 -9.43 19.90 10.72
CA PHE A 3 -8.24 19.24 11.25
C PHE A 3 -7.95 19.80 12.65
N SER A 4 -8.09 18.96 13.68
CA SER A 4 -7.61 19.24 15.02
C SER A 4 -6.11 18.93 15.03
N VAL A 5 -5.28 19.90 14.64
CA VAL A 5 -3.82 19.74 14.65
C VAL A 5 -3.33 19.75 16.10
N VAL A 6 -3.08 18.58 16.67
CA VAL A 6 -2.35 18.46 17.95
C VAL A 6 -0.86 18.60 17.63
N GLN A 7 -0.29 19.78 17.92
CA GLN A 7 1.13 20.04 17.74
C GLN A 7 1.96 19.34 18.82
N VAL A 8 2.75 18.35 18.42
CA VAL A 8 3.89 17.85 19.21
C VAL A 8 5.16 18.34 18.52
N VAL A 9 5.65 19.54 18.89
CA VAL A 9 6.92 20.05 18.38
C VAL A 9 8.07 19.40 19.17
N ARG A 10 8.77 18.44 18.55
CA ARG A 10 10.04 17.89 19.06
C ARG A 10 11.21 18.58 18.32
N GLY A 11 12.00 19.41 19.02
CA GLY A 11 13.28 19.92 18.50
C GLY A 11 13.68 21.34 18.89
N ASP A 12 15.00 21.60 18.94
CA ASP A 12 15.67 22.88 19.27
C ASP A 12 15.57 23.92 18.13
N LEU A 13 14.37 24.20 17.62
CA LEU A 13 14.14 25.32 16.70
C LEU A 13 13.86 26.60 17.49
N THR A 14 14.42 27.73 17.05
CA THR A 14 14.02 29.03 17.61
C THR A 14 12.56 29.30 17.26
N LEU A 15 11.84 30.02 18.13
CA LEU A 15 10.41 30.30 17.94
C LEU A 15 10.11 31.07 16.63
N ALA A 16 11.09 31.80 16.09
CA ALA A 16 10.94 32.54 14.84
C ALA A 16 11.14 31.63 13.62
N ASP A 17 12.13 30.73 13.67
CA ASP A 17 12.36 29.74 12.61
C ASP A 17 11.21 28.73 12.54
N SER A 18 10.65 28.34 13.68
CA SER A 18 9.47 27.47 13.74
C SER A 18 8.21 28.11 13.16
N LEU A 19 8.01 29.42 13.35
CA LEU A 19 6.84 30.14 12.81
C LEU A 19 6.89 30.34 11.28
N GLN A 20 8.07 30.58 10.70
CA GLN A 20 8.18 30.79 9.26
C GLN A 20 8.18 29.48 8.46
N THR A 21 8.82 28.43 8.99
CA THR A 21 8.78 27.09 8.39
C THR A 21 7.37 26.48 8.49
N TRP A 22 6.67 26.67 9.60
CA TRP A 22 5.29 26.19 9.77
C TRP A 22 4.35 26.66 8.66
N LYS A 23 4.40 27.95 8.30
CA LYS A 23 3.57 28.52 7.22
C LYS A 23 3.75 27.84 5.86
N THR A 24 4.87 27.16 5.63
CA THR A 24 5.12 26.45 4.36
C THR A 24 4.47 25.08 4.33
N CYS A 25 4.31 24.42 5.48
CA CYS A 25 3.68 23.10 5.57
C CYS A 25 2.15 23.16 5.64
N GLU A 26 1.54 24.32 5.96
CA GLU A 26 0.08 24.50 6.00
C GLU A 26 -0.59 24.16 4.66
N ASN A 27 0.12 24.37 3.55
CA ASN A 27 -0.35 24.03 2.20
C ASN A 27 -0.63 22.53 2.00
N PHE A 28 -0.08 21.65 2.85
CA PHE A 28 -0.43 20.23 2.81
C PHE A 28 -1.92 20.02 3.11
N GLY A 29 -2.51 20.81 4.01
CA GLY A 29 -3.95 20.75 4.29
C GLY A 29 -4.80 21.16 3.08
N ASP A 30 -4.30 22.09 2.27
CA ASP A 30 -4.97 22.55 1.05
C ASP A 30 -4.96 21.50 -0.07
N LEU A 31 -4.00 20.55 -0.05
CA LEU A 31 -4.03 19.41 -0.97
C LEU A 31 -5.23 18.49 -0.73
N GLN A 32 -5.82 18.50 0.47
CA GLN A 32 -6.85 17.52 0.87
C GLN A 32 -6.40 16.09 0.52
N PHE A 33 -5.13 15.78 0.83
CA PHE A 33 -4.48 14.53 0.44
C PHE A 33 -5.32 13.32 0.87
N ASN A 34 -5.66 12.49 -0.09
CA ASN A 34 -6.50 11.31 0.11
C ASN A 34 -6.05 10.23 -0.88
N LEU A 35 -5.49 9.13 -0.37
CA LEU A 35 -5.01 8.03 -1.21
C LEU A 35 -6.12 7.32 -2.00
N THR A 36 -7.38 7.48 -1.61
CA THR A 36 -8.53 6.90 -2.33
C THR A 36 -9.05 7.79 -3.46
N ASN A 37 -8.56 9.04 -3.58
CA ASN A 37 -8.99 9.98 -4.62
C ASN A 37 -8.07 9.93 -5.85
N GLU A 38 -8.28 8.92 -6.70
CA GLU A 38 -7.46 8.66 -7.89
C GLU A 38 -7.40 9.83 -8.88
N VAL A 39 -8.43 10.67 -8.92
CA VAL A 39 -8.53 11.81 -9.85
C VAL A 39 -7.45 12.85 -9.56
N GLU A 40 -6.97 12.93 -8.32
CA GLU A 40 -6.04 13.95 -7.87
C GLU A 40 -4.60 13.44 -7.74
N TYR A 41 -4.28 12.21 -8.17
CA TYR A 41 -2.93 11.67 -8.02
C TYR A 41 -1.86 12.51 -8.73
N ASP A 42 -2.15 13.02 -9.92
CA ASP A 42 -1.26 13.95 -10.64
C ASP A 42 -1.10 15.27 -9.87
N THR A 43 -2.08 15.67 -9.06
CA THR A 43 -2.02 16.82 -8.15
C THR A 43 -1.21 16.50 -6.89
N TYR A 44 -1.29 15.28 -6.37
CA TYR A 44 -0.65 14.89 -5.12
C TYR A 44 0.83 14.58 -5.25
N PHE A 45 1.23 13.77 -6.24
CA PHE A 45 2.58 13.19 -6.27
C PHE A 45 3.54 13.98 -7.17
N SER A 46 4.80 14.08 -6.76
CA SER A 46 5.86 14.54 -7.65
C SER A 46 6.23 13.46 -8.67
N ASP A 47 6.85 13.84 -9.78
CA ASP A 47 7.31 12.89 -10.81
C ASP A 47 8.30 11.85 -10.26
N GLU A 48 9.05 12.21 -9.20
CA GLU A 48 10.02 11.35 -8.52
C GLU A 48 9.50 10.77 -7.20
N ALA A 49 8.18 10.85 -6.94
CA ALA A 49 7.61 10.37 -5.69
C ALA A 49 7.90 8.88 -5.47
N THR A 50 8.12 8.49 -4.22
CA THR A 50 8.34 7.09 -3.86
C THR A 50 7.25 6.59 -2.91
N LEU A 51 6.64 5.47 -3.25
CA LEU A 51 5.76 4.70 -2.38
C LEU A 51 6.55 3.52 -1.83
N ARG A 52 6.56 3.37 -0.50
CA ARG A 52 7.08 2.19 0.17
C ARG A 52 5.93 1.46 0.84
N LEU A 53 5.67 0.25 0.36
CA LEU A 53 4.73 -0.68 0.98
C LEU A 53 5.57 -1.69 1.77
N HIS A 54 5.35 -1.75 3.09
CA HIS A 54 6.22 -2.49 4.00
C HIS A 54 6.54 -3.91 3.51
N ASN A 55 5.53 -4.65 3.08
CA ASN A 55 5.64 -6.07 2.71
C ASN A 55 5.82 -6.33 1.21
N ILE A 56 5.79 -5.30 0.34
CA ILE A 56 5.81 -5.46 -1.13
C ILE A 56 7.04 -4.80 -1.76
N GLY A 57 7.53 -3.68 -1.20
CA GLY A 57 8.73 -3.01 -1.69
C GLY A 57 8.61 -1.50 -1.91
N ASN A 58 9.54 -0.96 -2.70
CA ASN A 58 9.63 0.45 -3.06
C ASN A 58 9.28 0.69 -4.53
N PHE A 59 8.50 1.72 -4.78
CA PHE A 59 8.02 2.11 -6.10
C PHE A 59 8.27 3.59 -6.32
N THR A 60 9.20 3.92 -7.23
CA THR A 60 9.61 5.30 -7.50
C THR A 60 9.09 5.76 -8.85
N GLY A 61 8.53 6.97 -8.88
CA GLY A 61 7.90 7.59 -10.03
C GLY A 61 6.45 7.93 -9.72
N GLY A 62 6.03 9.20 -9.89
CA GLY A 62 4.66 9.63 -9.56
C GLY A 62 3.57 8.79 -10.24
N LYS A 63 3.81 8.40 -11.50
CA LYS A 63 2.94 7.47 -12.24
C LYS A 63 2.92 6.07 -11.63
N ILE A 64 4.08 5.52 -11.28
CA ILE A 64 4.18 4.17 -10.70
C ILE A 64 3.49 4.14 -9.33
N VAL A 65 3.70 5.15 -8.49
CA VAL A 65 2.98 5.31 -7.21
C VAL A 65 1.47 5.30 -7.44
N SER A 66 1.00 6.06 -8.42
CA SER A 66 -0.41 6.14 -8.81
C SER A 66 -0.96 4.79 -9.28
N GLU A 67 -0.19 4.01 -10.04
CA GLU A 67 -0.59 2.68 -10.50
C GLU A 67 -0.73 1.69 -9.33
N TYR A 68 0.20 1.68 -8.38
CA TYR A 68 0.13 0.77 -7.21
C TYR A 68 -1.01 1.12 -6.25
N LEU A 69 -1.29 2.39 -6.02
CA LEU A 69 -2.41 2.81 -5.18
C LEU A 69 -3.77 2.38 -5.76
N LYS A 70 -3.88 2.26 -7.09
CA LYS A 70 -5.10 1.78 -7.74
C LYS A 70 -5.46 0.34 -7.43
N VAL A 71 -4.50 -0.50 -7.01
CA VAL A 71 -4.75 -1.91 -6.68
C VAL A 71 -5.74 -2.04 -5.52
N THR A 72 -5.75 -1.09 -4.60
CA THR A 72 -6.67 -1.02 -3.45
C THR A 72 -7.75 0.05 -3.64
N ALA A 73 -7.81 0.74 -4.78
CA ALA A 73 -8.84 1.74 -5.05
C ALA A 73 -10.05 1.10 -5.75
N ALA A 74 -11.17 1.83 -5.83
CA ALA A 74 -12.41 1.33 -6.45
C ALA A 74 -12.30 1.11 -7.97
N SER A 75 -11.22 1.57 -8.62
CA SER A 75 -10.91 1.19 -10.01
C SER A 75 -10.32 -0.22 -10.14
N SER A 76 -9.84 -0.82 -9.04
CA SER A 76 -9.38 -2.20 -8.99
C SER A 76 -10.54 -3.16 -9.27
N PRO A 77 -10.33 -4.24 -10.05
CA PRO A 77 -11.33 -5.28 -10.20
C PRO A 77 -11.66 -5.99 -8.87
N TYR A 78 -10.82 -5.87 -7.84
CA TYR A 78 -11.03 -6.50 -6.54
C TYR A 78 -11.89 -5.68 -5.58
N VAL A 79 -12.03 -4.38 -5.80
CA VAL A 79 -12.64 -3.45 -4.84
C VAL A 79 -13.85 -2.81 -5.47
N SER A 80 -15.04 -3.07 -4.93
CA SER A 80 -16.27 -2.43 -5.40
C SER A 80 -16.43 -1.04 -4.82
N LYS A 81 -15.96 -0.83 -3.59
CA LYS A 81 -16.03 0.45 -2.89
C LYS A 81 -14.96 0.56 -1.82
N VAL A 82 -14.43 1.77 -1.67
CA VAL A 82 -13.52 2.17 -0.61
C VAL A 82 -14.03 3.47 0.01
N THR A 83 -14.08 3.54 1.34
CA THR A 83 -14.53 4.73 2.08
C THR A 83 -13.59 5.02 3.23
N ILE A 84 -13.12 6.27 3.36
CA ILE A 84 -12.40 6.71 4.56
C ILE A 84 -13.43 7.04 5.63
N ALA A 85 -13.57 6.17 6.62
CA ALA A 85 -14.45 6.36 7.77
C ALA A 85 -13.87 7.40 8.75
N ALA A 86 -12.54 7.42 8.87
CA ALA A 86 -11.82 8.36 9.71
C ALA A 86 -10.41 8.63 9.20
N SER A 87 -9.92 9.84 9.47
CA SER A 87 -8.55 10.23 9.18
C SER A 87 -8.05 11.16 10.28
N ASP A 88 -6.83 10.93 10.76
CA ASP A 88 -6.11 11.83 11.65
C ASP A 88 -4.72 12.12 11.06
N VAL A 89 -4.30 13.38 11.15
CA VAL A 89 -3.06 13.87 10.53
C VAL A 89 -2.26 14.64 11.55
N GLY A 90 -1.07 14.12 11.88
CA GLY A 90 -0.10 14.75 12.78
C GLY A 90 1.11 15.28 12.02
N PHE A 91 1.55 16.50 12.34
CA PHE A 91 2.85 17.00 11.85
C PHE A 91 3.98 16.48 12.74
N LEU A 92 4.95 15.80 12.14
CA LEU A 92 6.07 15.19 12.86
C LEU A 92 7.32 16.08 12.89
N GLY A 93 7.49 16.95 11.88
CA GLY A 93 8.66 17.80 11.77
C GLY A 93 9.15 17.93 10.33
N TYR A 94 10.47 18.07 10.19
CA TYR A 94 11.12 18.29 8.90
C TYR A 94 12.19 17.22 8.66
N THR A 95 12.39 16.86 7.40
CA THR A 95 13.59 16.14 6.97
C THR A 95 14.79 17.10 6.83
N ASP A 96 16.01 16.56 6.71
CA ASP A 96 17.23 17.33 6.44
C ASP A 96 17.16 18.19 5.16
N GLY A 97 16.27 17.83 4.22
CA GLY A 97 16.02 18.54 2.97
C GLY A 97 14.86 19.54 3.01
N SER A 98 14.46 20.01 4.20
CA SER A 98 13.35 20.96 4.41
C SER A 98 11.96 20.48 3.96
N LYS A 99 11.78 19.18 3.71
CA LYS A 99 10.46 18.59 3.46
C LYS A 99 9.69 18.41 4.77
N CYS A 100 8.40 18.69 4.76
CA CYS A 100 7.49 18.47 5.87
C CYS A 100 7.19 16.97 6.01
N VAL A 101 7.23 16.45 7.23
CA VAL A 101 6.89 15.05 7.53
C VAL A 101 5.57 15.02 8.28
N PHE A 102 4.61 14.28 7.75
CA PHE A 102 3.32 14.05 8.36
C PHE A 102 3.13 12.57 8.69
N MET A 103 2.49 12.32 9.82
CA MET A 103 1.87 11.05 10.14
C MET A 103 0.40 11.13 9.73
N VAL A 104 -0.08 10.11 9.04
CA VAL A 104 -1.49 9.98 8.67
C VAL A 104 -1.98 8.63 9.15
N TYR A 105 -3.07 8.63 9.89
CA TYR A 105 -3.76 7.44 10.34
C TYR A 105 -5.15 7.44 9.72
N GLU A 106 -5.55 6.34 9.09
CA GLU A 106 -6.85 6.23 8.45
C GLU A 106 -7.57 4.96 8.90
N VAL A 107 -8.89 5.07 9.01
CA VAL A 107 -9.79 3.92 9.11
C VAL A 107 -10.53 3.84 7.79
N VAL A 108 -10.31 2.73 7.08
CA VAL A 108 -10.80 2.53 5.71
C VAL A 108 -11.76 1.37 5.70
N GLU A 109 -12.95 1.60 5.15
CA GLU A 109 -13.96 0.58 4.90
C GLU A 109 -13.85 0.11 3.45
N TYR A 110 -13.76 -1.20 3.28
CA TYR A 110 -13.71 -1.88 1.99
C TYR A 110 -14.97 -2.71 1.78
N GLU A 111 -15.51 -2.61 0.57
CA GLU A 111 -16.41 -3.60 0.01
C GLU A 111 -15.70 -4.21 -1.21
N LEU A 112 -15.45 -5.52 -1.18
CA LEU A 112 -14.79 -6.22 -2.28
C LEU A 112 -15.80 -6.71 -3.32
N THR A 113 -15.30 -7.14 -4.47
CA THR A 113 -16.10 -7.69 -5.57
C THR A 113 -16.28 -9.21 -5.45
N GLU A 114 -16.85 -9.84 -6.47
CA GLU A 114 -16.97 -11.30 -6.59
C GLU A 114 -15.64 -12.04 -6.51
N TYR A 115 -14.53 -11.40 -6.87
CA TYR A 115 -13.18 -11.97 -6.79
C TYR A 115 -12.76 -12.31 -5.36
N ALA A 116 -13.39 -11.66 -4.36
CA ALA A 116 -13.16 -11.89 -2.95
C ALA A 116 -14.44 -12.25 -2.18
N GLU A 117 -15.38 -12.92 -2.86
CA GLU A 117 -16.66 -13.36 -2.28
C GLU A 117 -17.49 -12.22 -1.65
N TYR A 118 -17.36 -10.99 -2.16
CA TYR A 118 -18.03 -9.80 -1.62
C TYR A 118 -17.73 -9.53 -0.14
N ALA A 119 -16.50 -9.84 0.30
CA ALA A 119 -16.07 -9.55 1.66
C ALA A 119 -16.14 -8.05 1.98
N ASN A 120 -16.63 -7.73 3.18
CA ASN A 120 -16.73 -6.36 3.69
C ASN A 120 -16.00 -6.26 5.03
N PHE A 121 -15.10 -5.29 5.16
CA PHE A 121 -14.31 -5.11 6.36
C PHE A 121 -13.86 -3.66 6.53
N THR A 122 -13.48 -3.34 7.75
CA THR A 122 -12.82 -2.09 8.12
C THR A 122 -11.37 -2.41 8.50
N VAL A 123 -10.42 -1.59 8.07
CA VAL A 123 -8.99 -1.73 8.37
C VAL A 123 -8.39 -0.40 8.81
N ALA A 124 -7.41 -0.45 9.72
CA ALA A 124 -6.59 0.70 10.05
C ALA A 124 -5.33 0.75 9.17
N VAL A 125 -4.97 1.95 8.72
CA VAL A 125 -3.77 2.21 7.92
C VAL A 125 -2.95 3.29 8.60
N MET A 126 -1.64 3.10 8.69
CA MET A 126 -0.70 4.11 9.19
C MET A 126 0.28 4.49 8.09
N MET A 127 0.50 5.79 7.92
CA MET A 127 1.33 6.31 6.84
C MET A 127 2.26 7.43 7.29
N LYS A 128 3.49 7.42 6.77
CA LYS A 128 4.42 8.54 6.90
C LYS A 128 4.57 9.22 5.54
N VAL A 129 4.22 10.50 5.46
CA VAL A 129 4.14 11.27 4.22
C VAL A 129 5.16 12.40 4.25
N ASN A 130 6.07 12.44 3.26
CA ASN A 130 6.96 13.58 3.07
C ASN A 130 6.42 14.50 1.98
N TYR A 131 6.08 15.72 2.38
CA TYR A 131 5.58 16.77 1.51
C TYR A 131 6.65 17.83 1.26
N ASP A 132 6.83 18.18 0.00
CA ASP A 132 7.72 19.23 -0.45
C ASP A 132 6.92 20.52 -0.68
N PRO A 133 7.09 21.55 0.16
CA PRO A 133 6.34 22.80 0.05
C PRO A 133 6.73 23.65 -1.16
N GLU A 134 7.93 23.46 -1.73
CA GLU A 134 8.35 24.19 -2.94
C GLU A 134 7.64 23.64 -4.18
N LEU A 135 7.55 22.31 -4.27
CA LEU A 135 6.82 21.63 -5.34
C LEU A 135 5.30 21.67 -5.13
N ASN A 136 4.87 21.87 -3.88
CA ASN A 136 3.51 21.60 -3.42
C ASN A 136 3.07 20.16 -3.76
N LYS A 137 3.94 19.18 -3.48
CA LYS A 137 3.75 17.76 -3.82
C LYS A 137 4.21 16.83 -2.70
N VAL A 138 3.58 15.67 -2.63
CA VAL A 138 4.08 14.51 -1.88
C VAL A 138 5.22 13.87 -2.66
N THR A 139 6.33 13.66 -1.98
CA THR A 139 7.55 13.06 -2.55
C THR A 139 7.86 11.69 -2.01
N TYR A 140 7.27 11.31 -0.87
CA TYR A 140 7.44 10.00 -0.28
C TYR A 140 6.21 9.62 0.53
N VAL A 141 5.77 8.36 0.42
CA VAL A 141 4.73 7.76 1.26
C VAL A 141 5.24 6.41 1.73
N TYR A 142 5.30 6.21 3.04
CA TYR A 142 5.39 4.88 3.63
C TYR A 142 3.99 4.44 4.05
N VAL A 143 3.55 3.25 3.67
CA VAL A 143 2.27 2.68 4.11
C VAL A 143 2.54 1.41 4.92
N TYR A 144 1.93 1.36 6.10
CA TYR A 144 1.93 0.20 6.98
C TYR A 144 0.51 -0.33 7.15
N TYR A 145 0.42 -1.65 7.04
CA TYR A 145 -0.72 -2.46 7.42
C TYR A 145 -0.25 -3.49 8.44
N ASP A 146 -1.13 -3.91 9.35
CA ASP A 146 -0.84 -5.06 10.20
C ASP A 146 -0.76 -6.34 9.34
N GLU A 147 0.20 -7.22 9.63
CA GLU A 147 0.40 -8.46 8.86
C GLU A 147 -0.83 -9.37 8.82
N PRO A 148 -1.57 -9.59 9.93
CA PRO A 148 -2.78 -10.42 9.89
C PRO A 148 -3.88 -9.84 8.99
N PHE A 149 -3.90 -8.52 8.77
CA PHE A 149 -4.79 -7.92 7.80
C PHE A 149 -4.38 -8.29 6.37
N LEU A 150 -3.08 -8.25 6.05
CA LEU A 150 -2.60 -8.67 4.73
C LEU A 150 -2.90 -10.15 4.49
N GLU A 151 -2.67 -11.01 5.47
CA GLU A 151 -3.09 -12.42 5.45
C GLU A 151 -4.56 -12.58 5.10
N TYR A 152 -5.40 -11.84 5.82
CA TYR A 152 -6.84 -11.84 5.62
C TYR A 152 -7.23 -11.37 4.22
N PHE A 153 -6.74 -10.20 3.79
CA PHE A 153 -7.10 -9.56 2.52
C PHE A 153 -6.75 -10.46 1.33
N PHE A 154 -5.50 -10.94 1.27
CA PHE A 154 -5.08 -11.83 0.19
C PHE A 154 -5.68 -13.23 0.32
N GLY A 155 -5.99 -13.69 1.54
CA GLY A 155 -6.74 -14.92 1.76
C GLY A 155 -8.17 -14.83 1.21
N LYS A 156 -8.83 -13.68 1.30
CA LYS A 156 -10.13 -13.46 0.64
C LYS A 156 -10.02 -13.43 -0.88
N LEU A 157 -8.90 -12.97 -1.42
CA LEU A 157 -8.63 -12.98 -2.86
C LEU A 157 -8.18 -14.34 -3.40
N ASP A 158 -7.86 -15.32 -2.54
CA ASP A 158 -7.43 -16.66 -2.94
C ASP A 158 -8.61 -17.53 -3.40
N THR A 159 -9.25 -17.10 -4.50
CA THR A 159 -10.41 -17.74 -5.12
C THR A 159 -10.11 -18.23 -6.53
N GLU A 160 -10.97 -19.10 -7.05
CA GLU A 160 -10.92 -19.53 -8.46
C GLU A 160 -11.11 -18.34 -9.40
N ALA A 161 -11.97 -17.38 -9.06
CA ALA A 161 -12.22 -16.19 -9.87
C ALA A 161 -10.96 -15.31 -10.01
N THR A 162 -10.22 -15.10 -8.91
CA THR A 162 -8.96 -14.34 -8.96
C THR A 162 -7.89 -15.09 -9.75
N SER A 163 -7.80 -16.41 -9.57
CA SER A 163 -6.89 -17.26 -10.35
C SER A 163 -7.20 -17.20 -11.85
N ASP A 164 -8.49 -17.23 -12.20
CA ASP A 164 -8.99 -17.10 -13.57
C ASP A 164 -8.63 -15.73 -14.18
N MET A 165 -8.72 -14.66 -13.40
CA MET A 165 -8.28 -13.32 -13.80
C MET A 165 -6.77 -13.27 -14.04
N ILE A 166 -5.95 -13.76 -13.12
CA ILE A 166 -4.48 -13.78 -13.26
C ILE A 166 -4.09 -14.50 -14.56
N CYS A 167 -4.63 -15.70 -14.77
CA CYS A 167 -4.34 -16.50 -15.96
C CYS A 167 -4.93 -15.88 -17.24
N GLY A 168 -6.09 -15.22 -17.16
CA GLY A 168 -6.67 -14.47 -18.25
C GLY A 168 -5.81 -13.27 -18.67
N THR A 169 -5.27 -12.51 -17.71
CA THR A 169 -4.32 -11.41 -17.97
C THR A 169 -3.04 -11.94 -18.62
N LEU A 170 -2.51 -13.07 -18.11
CA LEU A 170 -1.36 -13.74 -18.72
C LEU A 170 -1.62 -14.12 -20.19
N GLU A 171 -2.76 -14.76 -20.46
CA GLU A 171 -3.12 -15.26 -21.79
C GLU A 171 -3.34 -14.13 -22.82
N THR A 172 -3.98 -13.05 -22.37
CA THR A 172 -4.52 -12.00 -23.27
C THR A 172 -3.63 -10.75 -23.34
N SER A 173 -3.22 -10.20 -22.21
CA SER A 173 -2.44 -8.95 -22.13
C SER A 173 -0.94 -9.20 -22.09
N CYS A 174 -0.50 -10.35 -21.57
CA CYS A 174 0.91 -10.68 -21.34
C CYS A 174 1.39 -11.87 -22.15
N ARG A 175 1.02 -11.93 -23.45
CA ARG A 175 1.28 -13.09 -24.29
C ARG A 175 2.76 -13.51 -24.36
N SER A 176 3.69 -12.56 -24.31
CA SER A 176 5.12 -12.87 -24.27
C SER A 176 5.51 -13.63 -22.99
N THR A 177 4.97 -13.24 -21.83
CA THR A 177 5.17 -13.93 -20.55
C THR A 177 4.46 -15.29 -20.55
N TRP A 178 3.27 -15.38 -21.15
CA TRP A 178 2.58 -16.66 -21.34
C TRP A 178 3.44 -17.67 -22.10
N ASP A 179 3.98 -17.24 -23.24
CA ASP A 179 4.81 -18.08 -24.10
C ASP A 179 6.14 -18.43 -23.43
N SER A 180 6.76 -17.49 -22.68
CA SER A 180 8.01 -17.76 -21.93
C SER A 180 7.80 -18.73 -20.78
N ASN A 181 6.64 -18.69 -20.13
CA ASN A 181 6.25 -19.66 -19.11
C ASN A 181 6.02 -21.06 -19.70
N GLY A 182 5.90 -21.19 -21.02
CA GLY A 182 5.60 -22.46 -21.68
C GLY A 182 4.22 -23.00 -21.32
N LEU A 183 3.23 -22.11 -21.18
CA LEU A 183 1.85 -22.47 -20.83
C LEU A 183 1.11 -22.97 -22.07
N ALA A 184 0.55 -24.18 -21.99
CA ALA A 184 -0.20 -24.76 -23.11
C ALA A 184 -1.60 -24.13 -23.26
N ASP A 185 -2.28 -23.95 -22.14
CA ASP A 185 -3.64 -23.45 -22.01
C ASP A 185 -3.87 -22.86 -20.60
N LYS A 186 -5.08 -22.38 -20.35
CA LYS A 186 -5.46 -21.77 -19.07
C LYS A 186 -5.42 -22.75 -17.90
N ASP A 187 -5.71 -24.02 -18.16
CA ASP A 187 -5.70 -25.05 -17.12
C ASP A 187 -4.27 -25.32 -16.62
N ASP A 188 -3.26 -25.30 -17.51
CA ASP A 188 -1.85 -25.36 -17.11
C ASP A 188 -1.45 -24.15 -16.24
N CYS A 189 -1.93 -22.95 -16.59
CA CYS A 189 -1.70 -21.75 -15.78
C CYS A 189 -2.33 -21.87 -14.37
N LEU A 190 -3.59 -22.30 -14.29
CA LEU A 190 -4.32 -22.46 -13.03
C LEU A 190 -3.67 -23.52 -12.15
N ALA A 191 -3.24 -24.64 -12.74
CA ALA A 191 -2.53 -25.70 -12.03
C ALA A 191 -1.22 -25.19 -11.41
N ARG A 192 -0.38 -24.49 -12.18
CA ARG A 192 0.88 -23.93 -11.67
C ARG A 192 0.65 -22.87 -10.61
N LEU A 193 -0.33 -21.99 -10.81
CA LEU A 193 -0.68 -20.98 -9.81
C LEU A 193 -1.11 -21.67 -8.50
N GLY A 194 -1.94 -22.71 -8.57
CA GLY A 194 -2.40 -23.47 -7.40
C GLY A 194 -1.30 -24.20 -6.60
N GLU A 195 -0.13 -24.42 -7.19
CA GLU A 195 1.04 -25.01 -6.51
C GLU A 195 1.84 -23.96 -5.70
N MET A 196 1.60 -22.67 -5.91
CA MET A 196 2.34 -21.58 -5.28
C MET A 196 1.80 -21.24 -3.90
N ASN A 197 2.69 -20.84 -2.99
CA ASN A 197 2.25 -20.29 -1.70
C ASN A 197 1.54 -18.95 -1.89
N LEU A 198 0.63 -18.60 -0.97
CA LEU A 198 -0.03 -17.29 -1.00
C LEU A 198 0.96 -16.15 -0.73
N PHE A 199 1.94 -16.40 0.15
CA PHE A 199 3.00 -15.47 0.52
C PHE A 199 4.35 -16.17 0.53
N THR A 200 5.42 -15.39 0.38
CA THR A 200 6.77 -15.85 0.68
C THR A 200 6.97 -15.77 2.20
N SER A 201 7.33 -16.90 2.83
CA SER A 201 7.54 -16.97 4.28
C SER A 201 8.95 -16.51 4.64
N GLY A 202 9.07 -15.44 5.42
CA GLY A 202 10.34 -14.96 5.97
C GLY A 202 10.85 -15.78 7.17
N THR A 203 12.07 -15.51 7.61
CA THR A 203 12.70 -16.20 8.75
C THR A 203 12.12 -15.85 10.13
N LYS A 204 11.22 -14.87 10.22
CA LYS A 204 10.70 -14.30 11.47
C LYS A 204 9.17 -14.25 11.58
N HIS A 205 8.46 -15.11 10.85
CA HIS A 205 6.98 -15.04 10.70
C HIS A 205 6.46 -13.81 9.94
N GLU A 206 7.36 -12.99 9.41
CA GLU A 206 7.01 -11.90 8.50
C GLU A 206 6.55 -12.50 7.17
N GLN A 207 5.41 -12.00 6.68
CA GLN A 207 4.89 -12.36 5.38
C GLN A 207 5.30 -11.32 4.35
N TYR A 208 5.90 -11.80 3.28
CA TYR A 208 6.44 -10.95 2.24
C TYR A 208 5.86 -11.31 0.88
N PHE A 209 5.71 -10.29 0.04
CA PHE A 209 5.45 -10.44 -1.37
C PHE A 209 6.80 -10.26 -2.07
N ASP A 210 7.57 -11.34 -2.17
CA ASP A 210 8.96 -11.30 -2.67
C ASP A 210 9.09 -11.88 -4.09
N GLY A 211 8.00 -11.83 -4.87
CA GLY A 211 8.02 -12.09 -6.32
C GLY A 211 7.61 -13.49 -6.76
N TYR A 212 7.60 -14.47 -5.87
CA TYR A 212 7.34 -15.87 -6.22
C TYR A 212 6.14 -16.49 -5.52
N ASP A 213 5.22 -15.64 -5.07
CA ASP A 213 3.97 -16.05 -4.44
C ASP A 213 2.75 -15.61 -5.27
N ARG A 214 1.59 -16.17 -4.90
CA ARG A 214 0.31 -15.82 -5.54
C ARG A 214 -0.11 -14.40 -5.22
N GLY A 215 0.15 -13.90 -4.01
CA GLY A 215 -0.18 -12.53 -3.63
C GLY A 215 0.44 -11.48 -4.55
N CYS A 216 1.72 -11.64 -4.89
CA CYS A 216 2.41 -10.81 -5.86
C CYS A 216 1.71 -10.84 -7.24
N ARG A 217 1.29 -12.02 -7.71
CA ARG A 217 0.55 -12.17 -8.99
C ARG A 217 -0.86 -11.58 -8.93
N MET A 218 -1.52 -11.62 -7.78
CA MET A 218 -2.80 -10.94 -7.57
C MET A 218 -2.66 -9.43 -7.78
N VAL A 219 -1.66 -8.80 -7.16
CA VAL A 219 -1.37 -7.36 -7.34
C VAL A 219 -1.00 -7.06 -8.80
N HIS A 220 -0.02 -7.78 -9.34
CA HIS A 220 0.53 -7.47 -10.65
C HIS A 220 -0.40 -7.79 -11.81
N SER A 221 -1.37 -8.70 -11.64
CA SER A 221 -2.36 -8.97 -12.68
C SER A 221 -3.31 -7.79 -12.90
N VAL A 222 -3.64 -7.04 -11.85
CA VAL A 222 -4.41 -5.79 -11.95
C VAL A 222 -3.63 -4.76 -12.75
N LEU A 223 -2.36 -4.57 -12.43
CA LEU A 223 -1.49 -3.60 -13.11
C LEU A 223 -1.27 -3.99 -14.58
N ALA A 224 -0.93 -5.26 -14.81
CA ALA A 224 -0.64 -5.80 -16.14
C ALA A 224 -1.85 -5.85 -17.07
N ALA A 225 -3.08 -5.89 -16.52
CA ALA A 225 -4.29 -5.80 -17.32
C ALA A 225 -4.40 -4.46 -18.09
N SER A 226 -3.75 -3.40 -17.60
CA SER A 226 -3.79 -2.06 -18.22
C SER A 226 -2.44 -1.55 -18.71
N ASN A 227 -1.33 -2.11 -18.23
CA ASN A 227 0.02 -1.70 -18.59
C ASN A 227 0.95 -2.92 -18.72
N SER A 228 1.37 -3.22 -19.96
CA SER A 228 2.20 -4.40 -20.26
C SER A 228 3.58 -4.40 -19.60
N ASP A 229 4.05 -3.25 -19.09
CA ASP A 229 5.33 -3.17 -18.39
C ASP A 229 5.34 -4.03 -17.13
N TYR A 230 4.16 -4.34 -16.56
CA TYR A 230 4.00 -5.21 -15.40
C TYR A 230 3.93 -6.71 -15.73
N CYS A 231 3.90 -7.09 -17.01
CA CYS A 231 3.67 -8.48 -17.43
C CYS A 231 4.77 -9.45 -16.97
N GLN A 232 6.01 -8.99 -16.81
CA GLN A 232 7.10 -9.86 -16.37
C GLN A 232 6.92 -10.33 -14.92
N ALA A 233 6.25 -9.54 -14.08
CA ALA A 233 5.98 -9.90 -12.69
C ALA A 233 4.96 -11.06 -12.55
N LEU A 234 4.34 -11.48 -13.65
CA LEU A 234 3.46 -12.66 -13.71
C LEU A 234 4.19 -13.94 -14.15
N SER A 235 5.49 -13.87 -14.43
CA SER A 235 6.31 -15.03 -14.85
C SER A 235 6.34 -16.11 -13.77
N PHE A 236 6.31 -17.39 -14.13
CA PHE A 236 6.52 -18.53 -13.20
C PHE A 236 8.01 -18.91 -13.07
N SER A 237 8.89 -18.35 -13.90
CA SER A 237 10.33 -18.65 -13.88
C SER A 237 11.12 -17.62 -13.07
N GLU A 238 12.14 -18.08 -12.35
CA GLU A 238 13.11 -17.27 -11.60
C GLU A 238 14.13 -16.52 -12.47
N GLU A 239 13.93 -16.42 -13.79
CA GLU A 239 14.94 -15.86 -14.69
C GLU A 239 15.36 -14.44 -14.26
N GLU A 240 16.68 -14.27 -14.09
CA GLU A 240 17.34 -13.04 -13.65
C GLU A 240 16.83 -11.83 -14.45
N GLY A 241 16.16 -10.89 -13.79
CA GLY A 241 15.79 -9.65 -14.46
C GLY A 241 14.94 -8.69 -13.65
N TYR A 242 13.79 -9.12 -13.12
CA TYR A 242 12.83 -8.18 -12.54
C TYR A 242 11.86 -8.83 -11.53
N PRO A 243 12.26 -9.00 -10.26
CA PRO A 243 11.28 -9.11 -9.19
C PRO A 243 10.66 -7.71 -8.97
N MET A 244 9.50 -7.42 -9.57
CA MET A 244 8.83 -6.14 -9.30
C MET A 244 8.19 -6.09 -7.91
N CYS A 245 7.79 -7.23 -7.38
CA CYS A 245 7.71 -7.41 -5.94
C CYS A 245 9.14 -7.53 -5.44
N GLN A 246 9.68 -6.46 -4.86
CA GLN A 246 11.07 -6.43 -4.41
C GLN A 246 11.26 -7.43 -3.27
N GLU A 247 12.47 -7.95 -3.08
CA GLU A 247 12.85 -8.66 -1.85
C GLU A 247 12.67 -7.71 -0.66
N SER A 248 11.49 -7.80 -0.05
CA SER A 248 11.05 -7.01 1.09
C SER A 248 11.54 -7.61 2.41
N ALA A 249 12.02 -8.87 2.40
CA ALA A 249 12.74 -9.49 3.50
C ALA A 249 13.96 -8.68 4.00
N ASP A 250 14.55 -7.85 3.13
CA ASP A 250 15.67 -6.96 3.46
C ASP A 250 15.22 -5.54 3.85
N LEU A 251 13.92 -5.25 3.81
CA LEU A 251 13.36 -3.99 4.27
C LEU A 251 12.99 -4.14 5.74
N PRO A 252 13.81 -3.62 6.68
CA PRO A 252 13.52 -3.77 8.10
C PRO A 252 12.13 -3.25 8.46
N CYS A 253 11.27 -4.16 8.89
CA CYS A 253 10.05 -3.88 9.63
C CYS A 253 10.45 -3.10 10.88
N CYS A 254 10.04 -1.84 10.97
CA CYS A 254 10.19 -1.05 12.18
C CYS A 254 11.64 -0.78 12.66
N ALA A 255 12.67 -0.95 11.81
CA ALA A 255 14.04 -0.57 12.16
C ALA A 255 14.75 0.22 11.04
N THR A 256 15.40 1.31 11.46
CA THR A 256 16.49 2.05 10.81
C THR A 256 16.45 2.20 9.27
N ILE A 257 16.00 3.37 8.80
CA ILE A 257 16.49 4.01 7.56
C ILE A 257 18.03 3.95 7.57
N SER A 258 18.71 4.11 6.44
CA SER A 258 20.18 4.16 6.31
C SER A 258 20.93 5.08 7.30
N THR A 259 20.19 5.87 8.08
CA THR A 259 20.63 6.75 9.18
C THR A 259 20.61 6.11 10.58
N GLY A 260 19.98 4.95 10.80
CA GLY A 260 19.85 4.36 12.14
C GLY A 260 18.53 4.66 12.88
N GLU A 261 17.46 5.11 12.19
CA GLU A 261 16.17 5.44 12.83
C GLU A 261 14.97 4.63 12.32
N ALA A 262 14.19 4.05 13.24
CA ALA A 262 12.97 3.29 12.93
C ALA A 262 12.00 4.13 12.09
N ILE A 263 11.34 3.49 11.11
CA ILE A 263 10.38 4.17 10.24
C ILE A 263 9.18 4.65 11.06
N PHE A 264 8.75 3.86 12.04
CA PHE A 264 7.78 4.26 13.04
C PHE A 264 8.37 4.10 14.44
N ASP A 265 8.18 5.09 15.30
CA ASP A 265 8.57 5.02 16.72
C ASP A 265 7.46 4.38 17.58
N GLU A 266 7.78 4.07 18.84
CA GLU A 266 6.83 3.44 19.78
C GLU A 266 5.60 4.31 20.05
N VAL A 267 5.75 5.65 19.99
CA VAL A 267 4.64 6.59 20.23
C VAL A 267 3.69 6.57 19.03
N GLU A 268 4.24 6.54 17.82
CA GLU A 268 3.49 6.45 16.58
C GLU A 268 2.66 5.14 16.52
N PHE A 269 3.22 4.01 16.96
CA PHE A 269 2.49 2.75 17.09
C PHE A 269 1.44 2.75 18.22
N ALA A 270 1.70 3.45 19.33
CA ALA A 270 0.74 3.59 20.41
C ALA A 270 -0.52 4.32 19.92
N TRP A 271 -0.37 5.38 19.14
CA TRP A 271 -1.50 6.09 18.51
C TRP A 271 -2.23 5.23 17.48
N PHE A 272 -1.50 4.46 16.67
CA PHE A 272 -2.13 3.52 15.74
C PHE A 272 -2.97 2.47 16.49
N THR A 273 -2.46 1.98 17.61
CA THR A 273 -3.18 1.04 18.49
C THR A 273 -4.43 1.68 19.09
N GLU A 274 -4.32 2.89 19.63
CA GLU A 274 -5.45 3.65 20.18
C GLU A 274 -6.53 3.91 19.12
N MET A 275 -6.14 4.24 17.89
CA MET A 275 -7.08 4.35 16.77
C MET A 275 -7.82 3.03 16.52
N LYS A 276 -7.12 1.89 16.50
CA LYS A 276 -7.77 0.58 16.33
C LYS A 276 -8.82 0.32 17.42
N GLU A 277 -8.49 0.60 18.67
CA GLU A 277 -9.40 0.44 19.80
C GLU A 277 -10.63 1.36 19.69
N ASN A 278 -10.44 2.63 19.30
CA ASN A 278 -11.53 3.61 19.17
C ASN A 278 -12.57 3.25 18.10
N TYR A 279 -12.22 2.39 17.14
CA TYR A 279 -13.10 1.94 16.06
C TYR A 279 -13.50 0.45 16.20
N ASP A 280 -13.35 -0.11 17.41
CA ASP A 280 -13.67 -1.51 17.73
C ASP A 280 -12.97 -2.52 16.79
N MET A 281 -11.77 -2.21 16.31
CA MET A 281 -10.95 -3.13 15.51
C MET A 281 -10.09 -3.99 16.43
N SER A 282 -9.77 -5.20 15.98
CA SER A 282 -8.81 -6.06 16.68
C SER A 282 -7.44 -5.39 16.66
N VAL A 283 -6.85 -5.15 17.83
CA VAL A 283 -5.49 -4.59 17.93
C VAL A 283 -4.46 -5.54 17.30
N VAL A 284 -4.70 -6.84 17.42
CA VAL A 284 -3.83 -7.89 16.87
C VAL A 284 -4.05 -7.99 15.36
N ASP A 285 -5.30 -8.07 14.93
CA ASP A 285 -5.57 -8.41 13.53
C ASP A 285 -5.49 -7.18 12.60
N GLY A 286 -5.73 -5.97 13.13
CA GLY A 286 -5.71 -4.73 12.37
C GLY A 286 -6.97 -4.46 11.54
N TYR A 287 -7.96 -5.36 11.58
CA TYR A 287 -9.22 -5.23 10.84
C TYR A 287 -10.44 -5.71 11.64
N LYS A 288 -11.62 -5.46 11.08
CA LYS A 288 -12.93 -5.91 11.57
C LYS A 288 -13.82 -6.31 10.40
N GLU A 289 -14.28 -7.56 10.35
CA GLU A 289 -15.30 -7.98 9.37
C GLU A 289 -16.66 -7.35 9.70
N VAL A 290 -17.36 -6.86 8.67
CA VAL A 290 -18.73 -6.37 8.79
C VAL A 290 -19.68 -7.53 8.46
N THR A 291 -20.06 -8.29 9.48
CA THR A 291 -21.03 -9.38 9.34
C THR A 291 -22.47 -8.84 9.42
N GLY A 292 -23.34 -9.20 8.48
CA GLY A 292 -24.78 -8.95 8.58
C GLY A 292 -25.45 -8.11 7.49
N ILE A 293 -24.76 -7.78 6.39
CA ILE A 293 -25.43 -7.26 5.18
C ILE A 293 -25.93 -8.47 4.38
N SER A 294 -27.14 -8.93 4.67
CA SER A 294 -27.83 -9.89 3.80
C SER A 294 -28.25 -9.15 2.53
N PHE A 295 -27.63 -9.46 1.40
CA PHE A 295 -28.08 -9.05 0.07
C PHE A 295 -29.42 -9.69 -0.29
#